data_AF-A0A9E0U5Z7-F1
#
_entry.id   AF-A0A9E0U5Z7-F1
#
_cell.length_a   1.000
_cell.length_b   1.000
_cell.length_c   1.000
_cell.angle_alpha   90.00
_cell.angle_beta   90.00
_cell.angle_gamma   90.00
#
_symmetry.space_group_name_H-M   'P 1'
#
loop_
_entity.id
_entity.type
_entity.pdbx_description
1 polymer ?
#
loop_
_entity_poly.entity_id
_entity_poly.type
_entity_poly.pdbx_seq_one_letter_code
_entity_poly.pdbx_strand_id
1 'polypeptide(L)'
;NALPQTAQYEDIHVPVNTPMGFYIGMLCLIFGFATTWYIWWLSALSFAGIIACLIIRLSGKDTHMIISVDEVKKIEMECLLRGKGI
;
A
#
# COMPACT_ATOMS: atom_id res chain seq x y z
N ASN A 1 35.16 1.63 17.03
CA ASN A 1 34.07 2.61 17.18
C ASN A 1 32.82 2.04 16.55
N ALA A 2 32.11 1.18 17.30
CA ALA A 2 31.10 1.55 18.29
C ALA A 2 29.88 2.17 17.59
N LEU A 3 28.93 1.29 17.25
CA LEU A 3 27.58 1.68 16.85
C LEU A 3 27.07 2.68 17.89
N PRO A 4 26.46 3.81 17.51
CA PRO A 4 25.75 4.63 18.48
C PRO A 4 24.57 3.79 19.02
N GLN A 5 24.81 3.02 20.07
CA GLN A 5 23.81 2.22 20.81
C GLN A 5 22.81 3.11 21.58
N THR A 6 22.78 4.41 21.29
CA THR A 6 22.01 5.44 22.00
C THR A 6 20.95 6.11 21.13
N ALA A 7 20.69 5.61 19.91
CA ALA A 7 19.42 5.89 19.25
C ALA A 7 18.46 4.79 19.70
N GLN A 8 17.52 5.12 20.59
CA GLN A 8 16.39 4.25 20.84
C GLN A 8 15.68 4.04 19.50
N TYR A 9 15.80 2.84 18.92
CA TYR A 9 15.03 2.48 17.75
C TYR A 9 13.58 2.39 18.20
N GLU A 10 12.81 3.38 17.78
CA GLU A 10 11.37 3.42 17.98
C GLU A 10 10.70 2.70 16.81
N ASP A 11 9.58 2.04 17.09
CA ASP A 11 8.84 1.29 16.09
C ASP A 11 8.44 2.20 14.93
N ILE A 12 8.99 1.92 13.74
CA ILE A 12 8.68 2.70 12.54
C ILE A 12 7.39 2.14 11.94
N HIS A 13 6.31 2.90 12.11
CA HIS A 13 5.04 2.63 11.46
C HIS A 13 5.14 2.96 9.97
N VAL A 14 5.10 1.93 9.12
CA VAL A 14 5.00 2.11 7.67
C VAL A 14 3.60 1.77 7.16
N PRO A 15 3.02 2.59 6.27
CA PRO A 15 1.76 2.25 5.64
C PRO A 15 2.00 1.11 4.65
N VAL A 16 1.21 0.03 4.74
CA VAL A 16 1.35 -1.04 3.76
C VAL A 16 0.80 -0.62 2.39
N ASN A 17 1.26 -1.32 1.37
CA ASN A 17 0.68 -1.23 0.04
C ASN A 17 -0.77 -1.75 0.04
N THR A 18 -1.67 -1.02 -0.62
CA THR A 18 -3.05 -1.49 -0.81
C THR A 18 -3.37 -1.62 -2.30
N PRO A 19 -3.80 -2.80 -2.80
CA PRO A 19 -4.18 -2.97 -4.20
C PRO A 19 -5.54 -2.34 -4.56
N MET A 20 -6.25 -1.70 -3.61
CA MET A 20 -7.56 -1.08 -3.84
C MET A 20 -7.58 -0.10 -5.03
N GLY A 21 -6.50 0.66 -5.26
CA GLY A 21 -6.42 1.60 -6.39
C GLY A 21 -6.53 0.91 -7.75
N PHE A 22 -5.96 -0.30 -7.88
CA PHE A 22 -6.03 -1.07 -9.12
C PHE A 22 -7.46 -1.53 -9.43
N TYR A 23 -8.18 -2.05 -8.43
CA TYR A 23 -9.56 -2.48 -8.59
C TYR A 23 -10.50 -1.33 -8.97
N ILE A 24 -10.37 -0.17 -8.31
CA ILE A 24 -11.17 1.02 -8.63
C ILE A 24 -10.85 1.51 -10.05
N GLY A 25 -9.58 1.52 -10.45
CA GLY A 25 -9.17 1.91 -11.80
C GLY A 25 -9.77 1.03 -12.89
N MET A 26 -9.75 -0.29 -12.71
CA MET A 26 -10.34 -1.23 -13.67
C MET A 26 -11.85 -1.02 -13.82
N LEU A 27 -12.56 -0.84 -12.71
CA LEU A 27 -14.01 -0.56 -12.73
C LEU A 27 -14.33 0.77 -13.42
N CYS A 28 -13.48 1.79 -13.22
CA CYS A 28 -13.63 3.10 -13.88
C CYS A 28 -13.43 3.00 -15.40
N LEU A 29 -12.48 2.18 -15.85
CA LEU A 29 -12.30 1.89 -17.28
C LEU A 29 -13.53 1.22 -17.89
N ILE A 30 -14.07 0.20 -17.22
CA ILE A 30 -15.26 -0.52 -17.70
C ILE A 30 -16.47 0.43 -17.70
N PHE A 31 -16.62 1.28 -16.69
CA PHE A 31 -17.67 2.28 -16.61
C PHE A 31 -17.62 3.27 -17.77
N GLY A 32 -16.46 3.89 -18.03
CA GLY A 32 -16.29 4.85 -19.13
C GLY A 32 -16.55 4.22 -20.51
N PHE A 33 -16.10 2.98 -20.72
CA PHE A 33 -16.42 2.21 -21.92
C PHE A 33 -17.93 1.94 -22.02
N ALA A 34 -18.58 1.45 -20.96
CA ALA A 34 -20.01 1.15 -20.96
C ALA A 34 -20.86 2.39 -21.27
N THR A 35 -20.54 3.54 -20.68
CA THR A 35 -21.27 4.79 -20.92
C THR A 35 -21.10 5.29 -22.36
N THR A 36 -19.90 5.15 -22.95
CA THR A 36 -19.63 5.59 -24.33
C THR A 36 -20.46 4.82 -25.36
N TRP A 37 -20.63 3.51 -25.19
CA TRP A 37 -21.43 2.65 -26.09
C TRP A 37 -22.91 2.53 -25.67
N TYR A 38 -23.40 3.38 -24.76
CA TYR A 38 -24.79 3.34 -24.26
C TYR A 38 -25.22 1.99 -23.65
N ILE A 39 -24.27 1.25 -23.07
CA ILE A 39 -24.53 -0.04 -22.40
C ILE A 39 -24.97 0.24 -20.95
N TRP A 40 -26.22 0.65 -20.78
CA TRP A 40 -26.74 1.15 -19.51
C TRP A 40 -26.65 0.14 -18.36
N TRP A 41 -26.90 -1.16 -18.62
CA TRP A 41 -26.82 -2.19 -17.58
C TRP A 41 -25.39 -2.35 -17.04
N LEU A 42 -24.39 -2.32 -17.91
CA LEU A 42 -22.98 -2.45 -17.54
C LEU A 42 -22.47 -1.17 -16.87
N SER A 43 -22.97 -0.01 -17.31
CA SER A 43 -22.71 1.30 -16.69
C SER A 43 -23.23 1.34 -15.25
N ALA A 44 -24.47 0.92 -15.02
CA ALA A 44 -25.06 0.85 -13.68
C ALA A 44 -24.32 -0.16 -12.78
N LEU A 45 -23.98 -1.34 -13.31
CA LEU A 45 -23.24 -2.37 -12.58
C LEU A 45 -21.84 -1.90 -12.18
N SER A 46 -21.11 -1.27 -13.11
CA SER A 46 -19.75 -0.77 -12.85
C SER A 46 -19.77 0.39 -11.86
N PHE A 47 -20.76 1.29 -11.97
CA PHE A 47 -20.94 2.37 -11.01
C PHE A 47 -21.23 1.85 -9.60
N ALA A 48 -22.13 0.86 -9.47
CA ALA A 48 -22.38 0.20 -8.19
C ALA A 48 -21.12 -0.48 -7.64
N GLY A 49 -20.30 -1.10 -8.49
CA GLY A 49 -19.01 -1.66 -8.13
C GLY A 49 -18.03 -0.62 -7.59
N ILE A 50 -17.93 0.55 -8.25
CA ILE A 50 -17.08 1.66 -7.80
C ILE A 50 -17.50 2.11 -6.39
N ILE A 51 -18.81 2.31 -6.18
CA ILE A 51 -19.35 2.70 -4.86
C ILE A 51 -19.03 1.64 -3.80
N ALA A 52 -19.22 0.36 -4.10
CA ALA A 52 -18.89 -0.73 -3.18
C ALA A 52 -17.39 -0.76 -2.82
N CYS A 53 -16.50 -0.62 -3.81
CA CYS A 53 -15.06 -0.51 -3.56
C CYS A 53 -14.72 0.70 -2.70
N LEU A 54 -15.42 1.82 -2.88
CA LEU A 54 -15.23 3.03 -2.10
C LEU A 54 -15.63 2.82 -0.63
N ILE A 55 -16.78 2.18 -0.39
CA ILE A 55 -17.25 1.80 0.96
C ILE A 55 -16.23 0.88 1.64
N ILE A 56 -15.74 -0.15 0.94
CA ILE A 56 -14.74 -1.08 1.46
C ILE A 56 -13.43 -0.33 1.78
N ARG A 57 -13.00 0.57 0.90
CA ARG A 57 -11.78 1.37 1.10
C ARG A 57 -11.89 2.28 2.32
N LEU A 58 -13.03 2.94 2.51
CA LEU A 58 -13.30 3.80 3.66
C LEU A 58 -13.47 3.00 4.96
N SER A 59 -13.99 1.78 4.88
CA SER A 59 -14.17 0.89 6.04
C SER A 59 -12.89 0.14 6.44
N GLY A 60 -11.83 0.22 5.63
CA GLY A 60 -10.56 -0.45 5.88
C GLY A 60 -9.83 0.15 7.08
N LYS A 61 -9.77 -0.61 8.18
CA LYS A 61 -8.93 -0.30 9.35
C LYS A 61 -7.45 -0.36 8.97
N ASP A 62 -6.79 0.78 9.14
CA ASP A 62 -5.41 0.94 9.61
C ASP A 62 -4.52 -0.29 9.45
N THR A 63 -3.98 -0.43 8.24
CA THR A 63 -3.03 -1.48 7.94
C THR A 63 -1.63 -1.00 8.32
N HIS A 64 -1.36 -1.01 9.62
CA HIS A 64 -0.07 -0.65 10.18
C HIS A 64 0.78 -1.92 10.30
N MET A 65 1.82 -2.00 9.47
CA MET A 65 2.89 -2.97 9.68
C MET A 65 3.91 -2.32 10.61
N ILE A 66 4.17 -2.98 11.74
CA ILE A 66 5.26 -2.61 12.63
C ILE A 66 6.51 -3.29 12.05
N ILE A 67 7.48 -2.49 11.61
CA ILE A 67 8.82 -3.00 11.31
C ILE A 67 9.53 -3.18 12.65
N SER A 68 9.82 -4.44 13.01
CA SER A 68 10.52 -4.77 14.25
C SER A 68 11.97 -4.27 14.19
N VAL A 69 12.44 -3.72 15.31
CA VAL A 69 13.78 -3.17 15.51
C VAL A 69 14.91 -4.14 15.10
N ASP A 70 14.69 -5.45 15.25
CA ASP A 70 15.64 -6.49 14.85
C ASP A 70 15.91 -6.51 13.33
N GLU A 71 14.93 -6.15 12.51
CA GLU A 71 15.06 -6.15 11.05
C GLU A 71 15.83 -4.91 10.57
N VAL A 72 15.59 -3.76 11.20
CA VAL A 72 16.31 -2.51 10.92
C VAL A 72 17.79 -2.64 11.25
N LYS A 73 18.12 -3.27 12.39
CA LYS A 73 19.50 -3.48 12.82
C LYS A 73 20.28 -4.40 11.87
N LYS A 74 19.62 -5.41 11.30
CA LYS A 74 20.23 -6.30 10.29
C LYS A 74 20.50 -5.56 8.98
N ILE A 75 19.52 -4.80 8.47
CA ILE A 75 19.66 -4.02 7.22
C ILE A 75 20.80 -3.00 7.34
N GLU A 76 20.89 -2.27 8.45
CA GLU A 76 21.97 -1.30 8.66
C GLU A 76 23.35 -1.97 8.79
N MET A 77 23.42 -3.13 9.45
CA MET A 77 24.66 -3.90 9.54
C MET A 77 25.12 -4.40 8.16
N GLU A 78 24.20 -4.88 7.32
CA GLU A 78 24.50 -5.26 5.94
C GLU A 78 24.95 -4.06 5.09
N CYS A 79 24.26 -2.92 5.21
CA CYS A 79 24.63 -1.69 4.50
C CYS A 79 26.02 -1.18 4.91
N LEU A 80 26.36 -1.28 6.21
CA LEU A 80 27.69 -0.93 6.71
C LEU A 80 28.78 -1.83 6.14
N LEU A 81 28.55 -3.15 6.09
CA LEU A 81 29.51 -4.10 5.53
C LEU A 81 29.73 -3.83 4.03
N ARG A 82 28.65 -3.59 3.28
CA ARG A 82 28.70 -3.27 1.85
C ARG A 82 29.41 -1.94 1.56
N GLY A 83 29.20 -0.92 2.39
CA GLY A 83 29.88 0.37 2.28
C GLY A 83 31.37 0.31 2.64
N LYS A 84 31.78 -0.71 3.41
CA LYS A 84 33.19 -0.91 3.79
C LYS A 84 34.02 -1.63 2.73
N GLY A 85 33.42 -2.05 1.62
CA GLY A 85 34.14 -2.63 0.47
C GLY A 85 34.91 -3.91 0.80
N ILE A 86 34.34 -4.75 1.68
CA ILE A 86 34.75 -6.15 1.90
C ILE A 86 33.66 -7.09 1.37
#